data_AF-A0A622C1Q5-F1
#
_entry.id   AF-A0A622C1Q5-F1
#
_cell.length_a   1.000
_cell.length_b   1.000
_cell.length_c   1.000
_cell.angle_alpha   90.00
_cell.angle_beta   90.00
_cell.angle_gamma   90.00
#
_symmetry.space_group_name_H-M   'P 1'
#
loop_
_entity.id
_entity.type
_entity.pdbx_description
1 polymer ?
#
loop_
_entity_poly.entity_id
_entity_poly.type
_entity_poly.pdbx_seq_one_letter_code
_entity_poly.pdbx_strand_id
1 'polypeptide(L)' 'MSRFVLGNCIDVMARIPDNGIDFILTDPPYLVGFRDRQGRTIAGDKTDEWLQPACNEMYRVLKKDALMV' A
#
# COMPACT_ATOMS: atom_id res chain seq x y z
N MET A 1 10.05 19.01 1.07
CA MET A 1 8.66 19.41 0.72
C MET A 1 7.81 18.14 0.77
N SER A 2 6.70 18.13 1.51
CA SER A 2 5.82 16.95 1.63
C SER A 2 4.72 16.96 0.56
N ARG A 3 4.18 15.78 0.23
CA ARG A 3 3.06 15.59 -0.69
C ARG A 3 2.07 14.60 -0.09
N PHE A 4 0.78 14.85 -0.30
CA PHE A 4 -0.31 13.90 -0.04
C PHE A 4 -0.99 13.58 -1.37
N VAL A 5 -1.20 12.30 -1.65
CA VAL A 5 -1.75 11.83 -2.92
C VAL A 5 -2.98 10.98 -2.64
N LEU A 6 -4.11 11.34 -3.24
CA LEU A 6 -5.35 10.56 -3.18
C LEU A 6 -5.41 9.63 -4.40
N GLY A 7 -5.43 8.32 -4.18
CA GLY A 7 -5.54 7.33 -5.25
C GLY A 7 -5.34 5.89 -4.76
N ASN A 8 -5.53 4.94 -5.66
CA ASN A 8 -5.13 3.55 -5.43
C ASN A 8 -3.60 3.49 -5.31
N CYS A 9 -3.08 2.86 -4.26
CA CYS A 9 -1.65 2.83 -3.98
C CYS A 9 -0.84 2.16 -5.12
N ILE A 10 -1.40 1.16 -5.79
CA ILE A 10 -0.75 0.46 -6.91
C ILE A 10 -0.56 1.44 -8.09
N ASP A 11 -1.62 2.15 -8.49
CA ASP A 11 -1.57 3.11 -9.61
C ASP A 11 -0.69 4.32 -9.29
N VAL A 12 -0.66 4.73 -8.02
CA VAL A 12 0.20 5.84 -7.56
C VAL A 12 1.65 5.41 -7.56
N MET A 13 1.98 4.24 -7.00
CA MET A 13 3.35 3.74 -6.96
C MET A 13 3.89 3.47 -8.36
N ALA A 14 3.08 3.00 -9.30
CA ALA A 14 3.47 2.79 -10.71
C ALA A 14 4.04 4.03 -11.40
N ARG A 15 3.79 5.24 -10.87
CA ARG A 15 4.32 6.51 -11.38
C ARG A 15 5.59 6.97 -10.66
N ILE A 16 5.96 6.30 -9.58
CA ILE A 16 7.19 6.55 -8.83
C ILE A 16 8.34 5.80 -9.52
N PRO A 17 9.50 6.44 -9.75
CA PRO A 17 10.67 5.77 -10.30
C PRO A 17 11.14 4.58 -9.44
N ASP A 18 11.74 3.59 -10.10
CA ASP A 18 12.41 2.46 -9.43
C ASP A 18 13.45 2.97 -8.43
N ASN A 19 13.62 2.28 -7.29
CA ASN A 19 14.59 2.64 -6.25
C ASN A 19 14.50 4.12 -5.81
N GLY A 20 13.30 4.71 -5.83
CA GLY A 20 13.05 6.10 -5.46
C GLY A 20 12.74 6.35 -3.98
N ILE A 21 12.45 5.29 -3.21
CA ILE A 21 11.96 5.38 -1.83
C ILE A 21 12.97 4.76 -0.86
N ASP A 22 13.32 5.50 0.20
CA ASP A 22 14.28 5.10 1.22
C ASP A 22 13.66 4.28 2.38
N PHE A 23 12.35 4.41 2.59
CA PHE A 23 11.63 3.72 3.66
C PHE A 23 10.14 3.67 3.33
N ILE A 24 9.52 2.52 3.55
CA ILE A 24 8.07 2.34 3.48
C ILE A 24 7.56 1.96 4.86
N LEU A 25 6.59 2.73 5.36
CA LEU A 25 5.79 2.38 6.53
C LEU A 25 4.36 2.22 6.05
N THR A 26 3.79 1.03 6.20
CA THR A 26 2.44 0.72 5.75
C THR A 26 1.58 0.16 6.89
N ASP A 27 0.28 0.43 6.80
CA ASP A 27 -0.76 -0.14 7.65
C ASP A 27 -1.91 -0.58 6.76
N PRO A 28 -1.76 -1.69 6.03
CA PRO A 28 -2.72 -2.10 5.02
C PRO A 28 -4.01 -2.68 5.65
N PRO A 29 -5.10 -2.84 4.88
CA PRO A 29 -6.22 -3.68 5.30
C PRO A 29 -5.73 -5.09 5.66
N TYR A 30 -6.19 -5.63 6.79
CA TYR A 30 -5.69 -6.89 7.36
C TYR A 30 -6.46 -8.13 6.91
N LEU A 31 -7.37 -7.98 5.97
CA LEU A 31 -8.17 -9.07 5.38
C LEU A 31 -9.07 -9.77 6.41
N VAL A 32 -9.45 -9.06 7.48
CA VAL A 32 -10.27 -9.59 8.57
C VAL A 32 -11.76 -9.38 8.34
N GLY A 33 -12.15 -8.76 7.22
CA GLY A 33 -13.53 -8.43 6.91
C GLY A 33 -14.16 -7.48 7.93
N PHE A 34 -13.38 -6.50 8.41
CA PHE A 34 -13.77 -5.56 9.45
C PHE A 34 -15.15 -4.99 9.19
N ARG A 35 -16.00 -5.09 10.21
CA ARG A 35 -17.31 -4.49 10.25
C ARG A 35 -17.61 -3.98 11.65
N ASP A 36 -17.86 -2.69 11.76
CA ASP A 36 -18.25 -2.12 13.04
C ASP A 36 -19.76 -2.30 13.33
N ARG A 37 -20.20 -1.83 14.51
CA ARG A 37 -21.60 -1.93 14.95
C ARG A 37 -22.57 -1.11 14.09
N GLN A 38 -22.07 -0.14 13.33
CA GLN A 38 -22.86 0.69 12.41
C GLN A 38 -22.86 0.11 10.99
N GLY A 39 -22.13 -0.99 10.75
CA GLY A 39 -22.04 -1.66 9.47
C GLY A 39 -21.00 -1.08 8.51
N ARG A 40 -20.11 -0.18 8.96
CA ARG A 40 -19.00 0.33 8.14
C ARG A 40 -17.99 -0.79 7.89
N THR A 41 -17.43 -0.81 6.69
CA THR A 41 -16.42 -1.79 6.26
C THR A 41 -15.19 -1.10 5.71
N ILE A 42 -14.04 -1.79 5.72
CA ILE A 42 -12.80 -1.32 5.11
C ILE A 42 -12.71 -1.83 3.66
N ALA A 43 -12.33 -0.95 2.74
CA ALA A 43 -12.11 -1.32 1.34
C ALA A 43 -10.88 -2.23 1.20
N GLY A 44 -10.98 -3.27 0.37
CA GLY A 44 -9.90 -4.25 0.20
C GLY A 44 -9.72 -5.21 1.39
N ASP A 45 -10.59 -5.19 2.40
CA ASP A 45 -10.38 -5.97 3.64
C ASP A 45 -11.03 -7.37 3.63
N LYS A 46 -11.53 -7.82 2.48
CA LYS A 46 -12.18 -9.15 2.35
C LYS A 46 -11.40 -10.12 1.49
N THR A 47 -10.67 -9.59 0.51
CA THR A 47 -10.03 -10.37 -0.53
C THR A 47 -8.64 -9.80 -0.77
N ASP A 48 -7.70 -10.67 -1.09
CA ASP A 48 -6.27 -10.40 -1.07
C ASP A 48 -5.69 -10.04 -2.44
N GLU A 49 -6.52 -9.83 -3.47
CA GLU A 49 -6.05 -9.65 -4.85
C GLU A 49 -5.20 -8.39 -5.04
N TRP A 50 -5.34 -7.40 -4.15
CA TRP A 50 -4.53 -6.18 -4.15
C TRP A 50 -3.16 -6.36 -3.49
N LEU A 51 -2.99 -7.37 -2.62
CA LEU A 51 -1.81 -7.49 -1.76
C LEU A 51 -0.54 -7.75 -2.57
N GLN A 52 -0.57 -8.76 -3.45
CA GLN A 52 0.59 -9.11 -4.26
C GLN A 52 1.00 -7.97 -5.24
N PRO A 53 0.08 -7.35 -5.99
CA PRO A 53 0.41 -6.19 -6.82
C PRO A 53 0.98 -5.01 -6.02
N ALA A 54 0.43 -4.71 -4.84
CA ALA A 54 0.96 -3.65 -3.98
C ALA A 54 2.38 -3.96 -3.50
N CYS A 55 2.64 -5.19 -3.04
CA CYS A 55 3.98 -5.61 -2.62
C CYS A 55 5.01 -5.57 -3.77
N ASN A 56 4.61 -5.91 -4.99
CA ASN A 56 5.49 -5.81 -6.15
C ASN A 56 5.90 -4.37 -6.42
N GLU A 57 4.95 -3.44 -6.37
CA GLU A 57 5.23 -2.01 -6.57
C GLU A 57 6.06 -1.43 -5.41
N MET A 58 5.75 -1.79 -4.16
CA MET A 58 6.54 -1.40 -3.00
C MET A 58 7.99 -1.86 -3.13
N TYR A 59 8.22 -3.11 -3.53
CA TYR A 59 9.57 -3.64 -3.77
C TYR A 59 10.29 -2.92 -4.91
N ARG A 60 9.60 -2.62 -6.03
CA ARG A 60 10.19 -1.92 -7.19
C ARG A 60 10.65 -0.50 -6.82
N VAL A 61 9.84 0.24 -6.07
CA VAL A 61 10.14 1.64 -5.72
C VAL A 61 11.13 1.74 -4.55
N LEU A 62 11.27 0.70 -3.73
CA LEU A 62 12.21 0.69 -2.61
C LEU A 62 13.65 0.58 -3.10
N LYS A 63 14.56 1.35 -2.50
CA LYS A 63 16.00 1.23 -2.77
C LYS A 63 16.55 -0.12 -2.30
N LYS A 64 17.65 -0.55 -2.89
CA LYS A 64 18.46 -1.66 -2.35
C LYS A 64 18.88 -1.34 -0.91
N ASP A 65 18.89 -2.36 -0.06
CA ASP A 65 19.28 -2.28 1.35
C ASP A 65 18.42 -1.31 2.21
N ALA A 66 17.20 -1.00 1.76
CA ALA A 66 16.22 -0.20 2.50
C ALA A 66 15.15 -1.06 3.17
N LEU A 67 14.38 -0.44 4.07
CA LEU A 67 13.41 -1.11 4.93
C LEU A 67 11.96 -0.83 4.50
N MET A 68 11.13 -1.87 4.59
CA MET A 68 9.67 -1.78 4.58
C MET A 68 9.15 -2.41 5.88
N VAL A 69 8.21 -1.74 6.54
CA VAL A 69 7.47 -2.21 7.72
C VAL A 69 5.99 -2.21 7.42
#